data_AF-A0A8J4QD22-F1
#
_entry.id   AF-A0A8J4QD22-F1
#
_cell.length_a   1.000
_cell.length_b   1.000
_cell.length_c   1.000
_cell.angle_alpha   90.00
_cell.angle_beta   90.00
_cell.angle_gamma   90.00
#
_symmetry.space_group_name_H-M   'P 1'
#
loop_
_entity.id
_entity.type
_entity.pdbx_description
1 polymer ?
#
loop_
_entity_poly.entity_id
_entity_poly.type
_entity_poly.pdbx_seq_one_letter_code
_entity_poly.pdbx_strand_id
1 'polypeptide(L)'
;MSGSICKLLMIYSLVLRHTTEEVIVACMEAIEPARAAMTSQLRNKVIDNLMEGLTNHSWFTGFDIADEPPRRFSLEQWIKLAKEVQATVFIAVHGGIGEDGTLQSLLEAERVPYTGPGVISSKTCMDKVATSVALNHLATLGVLTINKDVWRKEDLIKMPILGIWHDLTSKLQCETLCIKPARDGCSTRVARLCCAKDLEVYVKALDDCLLRIPSNSLSKAYQWRSCNRHPSRWSSLSSQNGLLRKT
;
A
#
# COMPACT_ATOMS: atom_id res chain seq x y z
N MET A 1 -3.46 -41.61 2.21
CA MET A 1 -4.23 -40.40 2.59
C MET A 1 -4.15 -39.44 1.41
N SER A 2 -5.26 -39.24 0.70
CA SER A 2 -5.34 -38.36 -0.47
C SER A 2 -5.42 -36.92 0.01
N GLY A 3 -4.36 -36.13 -0.23
CA GLY A 3 -4.32 -34.71 0.12
C GLY A 3 -4.93 -33.87 -0.99
N SER A 4 -6.11 -33.29 -0.75
CA SER A 4 -6.72 -32.31 -1.64
C SER A 4 -6.05 -30.95 -1.43
N ILE A 5 -5.42 -30.40 -2.47
CA ILE A 5 -4.95 -29.01 -2.49
C ILE A 5 -6.10 -28.12 -2.98
N CYS A 6 -6.73 -27.39 -2.07
CA CYS A 6 -7.71 -26.36 -2.43
C CYS A 6 -7.00 -25.08 -2.85
N LYS A 7 -7.09 -24.73 -4.15
CA LYS A 7 -6.65 -23.43 -4.67
C LYS A 7 -7.71 -22.37 -4.32
N LEU A 8 -7.56 -21.70 -3.18
CA LEU A 8 -8.32 -20.48 -2.90
C LEU A 8 -7.81 -19.36 -3.79
N LEU A 9 -8.47 -19.15 -4.93
CA LEU A 9 -8.27 -17.98 -5.77
C LEU A 9 -9.07 -16.81 -5.18
N MET A 10 -8.68 -16.30 -4.02
CA MET A 10 -9.22 -15.02 -3.57
C MET A 10 -8.63 -13.94 -4.48
N ILE A 11 -9.47 -13.39 -5.36
CA ILE A 11 -9.09 -12.25 -6.19
C ILE A 11 -8.75 -11.12 -5.23
N TYR A 12 -7.46 -10.80 -5.13
CA TYR A 12 -6.85 -9.80 -4.26
C TYR A 12 -7.66 -8.47 -4.23
N SER A 13 -8.28 -8.09 -5.35
CA SER A 13 -9.10 -6.87 -5.48
C SER A 13 -10.51 -6.92 -4.87
N LEU A 14 -11.03 -8.09 -4.48
CA LEU A 14 -12.37 -8.22 -3.89
C LEU A 14 -12.37 -8.17 -2.36
N VAL A 15 -11.20 -8.35 -1.73
CA VAL A 15 -11.06 -8.52 -0.28
C VAL A 15 -10.28 -7.36 0.35
N LEU A 16 -9.35 -6.76 -0.39
CA LEU A 16 -8.60 -5.61 0.11
C LEU A 16 -9.42 -4.33 0.05
N ARG A 17 -9.82 -3.89 1.23
CA ARG A 17 -10.24 -2.52 1.51
C ARG A 17 -8.95 -1.71 1.76
N HIS A 18 -8.70 -0.70 0.93
CA HIS A 18 -7.44 0.03 0.88
C HIS A 18 -7.52 1.42 1.52
N THR A 19 -8.72 1.91 1.84
CA THR A 19 -8.87 3.22 2.49
C THR A 19 -9.49 3.08 3.88
N THR A 20 -9.20 4.05 4.74
CA THR A 20 -9.76 4.11 6.09
C THR A 20 -11.28 4.14 6.05
N GLU A 21 -11.89 4.79 5.06
CA GLU A 21 -13.33 4.85 4.86
C GLU A 21 -13.91 3.48 4.49
N GLU A 22 -13.27 2.75 3.58
CA GLU A 22 -13.68 1.40 3.20
C GLU A 22 -13.64 0.46 4.43
N VAL A 23 -12.62 0.61 5.29
CA VAL A 23 -12.50 -0.12 6.55
C VAL A 23 -13.60 0.27 7.55
N ILE A 24 -13.86 1.57 7.75
CA ILE A 24 -14.93 2.04 8.65
C ILE A 24 -16.29 1.50 8.21
N VAL A 25 -16.60 1.58 6.91
CA VAL A 25 -17.85 1.03 6.36
C VAL A 25 -17.92 -0.48 6.60
N ALA A 26 -16.80 -1.20 6.50
CA ALA A 26 -16.75 -2.63 6.82
C ALA A 26 -17.11 -2.90 8.28
N CYS A 27 -16.53 -2.12 9.19
CA CYS A 27 -16.80 -2.23 10.62
C CYS A 27 -18.27 -1.93 10.92
N MET A 28 -18.86 -0.92 10.25
CA MET A 28 -20.29 -0.62 10.40
C MET A 28 -21.19 -1.74 9.86
N GLU A 29 -20.88 -2.27 8.68
CA GLU A 29 -21.60 -3.42 8.10
C GLU A 29 -21.46 -4.69 8.94
N ALA A 30 -20.33 -4.86 9.65
CA ALA A 30 -20.10 -6.00 10.52
C ALA A 30 -20.98 -5.98 11.78
N ILE A 31 -21.51 -4.81 12.16
CA ILE A 31 -22.43 -4.64 13.31
C ILE A 31 -23.89 -4.98 12.92
N GLU A 32 -24.19 -5.20 11.63
CA GLU A 32 -25.52 -5.65 11.19
C GLU A 32 -25.91 -6.97 11.90
N PRO A 33 -27.09 -7.09 12.52
CA PRO A 33 -27.37 -8.16 13.50
C PRO A 33 -27.13 -9.58 13.00
N ALA A 34 -27.51 -9.90 11.75
CA ALA A 34 -27.31 -11.23 11.19
C ALA A 34 -25.82 -11.51 10.90
N ARG A 35 -25.12 -10.53 10.33
CA ARG A 35 -23.69 -10.63 10.07
C ARG A 35 -22.88 -10.68 11.35
N ALA A 36 -23.20 -9.83 12.32
CA ALA A 36 -22.62 -9.77 13.65
C ALA A 36 -22.72 -11.13 14.35
N ALA A 37 -23.92 -11.74 14.37
CA ALA A 37 -24.13 -13.06 14.96
C ALA A 37 -23.22 -14.14 14.34
N MET A 38 -23.13 -14.17 13.00
CA MET A 38 -22.25 -15.12 12.29
C MET A 38 -20.77 -14.86 12.58
N THR A 39 -20.32 -13.59 12.52
CA THR A 39 -18.93 -13.23 12.79
C THR A 39 -18.54 -13.45 14.24
N SER A 40 -19.44 -13.22 15.20
CA SER A 40 -19.21 -13.45 16.62
C SER A 40 -19.06 -14.94 16.91
N GLN A 41 -19.84 -15.82 16.27
CA GLN A 41 -19.65 -17.27 16.38
C GLN A 41 -18.27 -17.72 15.89
N LEU A 42 -17.85 -17.25 14.71
CA LEU A 42 -16.54 -17.58 14.16
C LEU A 42 -15.40 -17.01 15.02
N ARG A 43 -15.54 -15.76 15.47
CA ARG A 43 -14.58 -15.12 16.37
C ARG A 43 -14.47 -15.89 17.67
N ASN A 44 -15.57 -16.17 18.35
CA ASN A 44 -15.56 -16.90 19.62
C ASN A 44 -14.88 -18.25 19.45
N LYS A 45 -15.19 -18.99 18.37
CA LYS A 45 -14.49 -20.24 18.07
C LYS A 45 -12.97 -20.05 17.91
N VAL A 46 -12.52 -19.01 17.22
CA VAL A 46 -11.08 -18.72 17.07
C VAL A 46 -10.47 -18.34 18.42
N ILE A 47 -11.13 -17.47 19.19
CA ILE A 47 -10.66 -17.01 20.50
C ILE A 47 -10.60 -18.17 21.50
N ASP A 48 -11.62 -19.01 21.60
CA ASP A 48 -11.64 -20.16 22.51
C ASP A 48 -10.47 -21.11 22.22
N ASN A 49 -10.21 -21.41 20.94
CA ASN A 49 -9.07 -22.24 20.55
C ASN A 49 -7.72 -21.57 20.87
N LEU A 50 -7.60 -20.26 20.65
CA LEU A 50 -6.38 -19.52 21.00
C LEU A 50 -6.19 -19.45 22.51
N MET A 51 -7.24 -19.21 23.28
CA MET A 51 -7.23 -19.23 24.74
C MET A 51 -6.77 -20.60 25.22
N GLU A 52 -7.36 -21.70 24.75
CA GLU A 52 -6.95 -23.06 25.14
C GLU A 52 -5.44 -23.29 24.96
N GLY A 53 -4.88 -22.85 23.82
CA GLY A 53 -3.45 -22.97 23.55
C GLY A 53 -2.57 -22.01 24.37
N LEU A 54 -3.05 -20.79 24.63
CA LEU A 54 -2.25 -19.72 25.22
C LEU A 54 -2.35 -19.61 26.74
N THR A 55 -3.40 -20.14 27.36
CA THR A 55 -3.65 -20.00 28.82
C THR A 55 -2.57 -20.68 29.67
N ASN A 56 -1.86 -21.65 29.10
CA ASN A 56 -0.72 -22.30 29.76
C ASN A 56 0.51 -21.39 29.87
N HIS A 57 0.52 -20.21 29.23
CA HIS A 57 1.60 -19.26 29.28
C HIS A 57 1.35 -18.14 30.30
N SER A 58 2.27 -17.98 31.25
CA SER A 58 2.16 -16.98 32.33
C SER A 58 2.17 -15.53 31.86
N TRP A 59 2.60 -15.25 30.63
CA TRP A 59 2.60 -13.91 30.04
C TRP A 59 1.26 -13.52 29.41
N PHE A 60 0.35 -14.48 29.20
CA PHE A 60 -0.90 -14.26 28.51
C PHE A 60 -2.05 -14.03 29.51
N THR A 61 -2.68 -12.87 29.43
CA THR A 61 -3.77 -12.47 30.35
C THR A 61 -5.15 -12.52 29.70
N GLY A 62 -5.26 -13.08 28.50
CA GLY A 62 -6.48 -13.08 27.68
C GLY A 62 -6.47 -12.04 26.58
N PHE A 63 -7.53 -12.06 25.76
CA PHE A 63 -7.75 -11.08 24.70
C PHE A 63 -8.76 -10.02 25.15
N ASP A 64 -8.40 -8.74 24.98
CA ASP A 64 -9.33 -7.61 25.11
C ASP A 64 -9.94 -7.30 23.74
N ILE A 65 -10.90 -8.14 23.32
CA ILE A 65 -11.63 -7.98 22.06
C ILE A 65 -13.10 -7.72 22.39
N ALA A 66 -13.43 -6.44 22.57
CA ALA A 66 -14.80 -6.00 22.72
C ALA A 66 -15.48 -5.83 21.34
N ASP A 67 -16.80 -6.02 21.28
CA ASP A 67 -17.67 -5.67 20.14
C ASP A 67 -17.85 -4.16 20.00
N GLU A 68 -16.82 -3.39 20.34
CA GLU A 68 -16.85 -1.93 20.23
C GLU A 68 -16.48 -1.48 18.82
N PRO A 69 -17.15 -0.45 18.29
CA PRO A 69 -16.77 0.13 17.01
C PRO A 69 -15.36 0.75 17.11
N PRO A 70 -14.59 0.75 16.01
CA PRO A 70 -13.28 1.37 15.99
C PRO A 70 -13.38 2.85 16.37
N ARG A 71 -12.54 3.28 17.31
CA ARG A 71 -12.47 4.66 17.75
C ARG A 71 -11.44 5.42 16.91
N ARG A 72 -11.80 6.64 16.50
CA ARG A 72 -10.89 7.53 15.78
C ARG A 72 -10.04 8.32 16.77
N PHE A 73 -8.73 8.32 16.57
CA PHE A 73 -7.78 9.13 17.33
C PHE A 73 -6.98 10.03 16.38
N SER A 74 -6.49 11.16 16.88
CA SER A 74 -5.32 11.80 16.27
C SER A 74 -4.08 10.93 16.52
N LEU A 75 -3.04 11.10 15.70
CA LEU A 75 -1.79 10.34 15.87
C LEU A 75 -1.17 10.59 17.25
N GLU A 76 -1.17 11.83 17.72
CA GLU A 76 -0.68 12.21 19.04
C GLU A 76 -1.49 11.57 20.17
N GLN A 77 -2.83 11.62 20.11
CA GLN A 77 -3.69 11.00 21.10
C GLN A 77 -3.48 9.49 21.18
N TRP A 78 -3.32 8.84 20.03
CA TRP A 78 -3.11 7.41 19.96
C TRP A 78 -1.73 7.00 20.51
N ILE A 79 -0.65 7.72 20.18
CA ILE A 79 0.68 7.45 20.74
C ILE A 79 0.67 7.65 22.26
N LYS A 80 0.02 8.71 22.75
CA LYS A 80 -0.15 8.96 24.18
C LYS A 80 -0.87 7.81 24.88
N LEU A 81 -1.99 7.35 24.32
CA LEU A 81 -2.74 6.21 24.85
C LEU A 81 -1.86 4.95 24.89
N ALA A 82 -1.18 4.62 23.78
CA ALA A 82 -0.30 3.46 23.69
C ALA A 82 0.79 3.48 24.77
N LYS A 83 1.34 4.67 25.07
CA LYS A 83 2.32 4.88 26.14
C LYS A 83 1.70 4.70 27.54
N GLU A 84 0.52 5.26 27.77
CA GLU A 84 -0.20 5.17 29.06
C GLU A 84 -0.53 3.72 29.43
N VAL A 85 -0.96 2.92 28.44
CA VAL A 85 -1.28 1.50 28.64
C VAL A 85 -0.07 0.57 28.46
N GLN A 86 1.13 1.12 28.24
CA GLN A 86 2.38 0.36 28.02
C GLN A 86 2.26 -0.67 26.89
N ALA A 87 1.53 -0.33 25.82
CA ALA A 87 1.29 -1.23 24.71
C ALA A 87 2.50 -1.39 23.80
N THR A 88 2.60 -2.57 23.17
CA THR A 88 3.36 -2.74 21.93
C THR A 88 2.45 -2.52 20.74
N VAL A 89 2.81 -1.55 19.91
CA VAL A 89 2.04 -1.16 18.73
C VAL A 89 2.25 -2.16 17.59
N PHE A 90 1.16 -2.72 17.07
CA PHE A 90 1.17 -3.45 15.82
C PHE A 90 0.95 -2.51 14.64
N ILE A 91 1.98 -2.28 13.82
CA ILE A 91 1.87 -1.38 12.65
C ILE A 91 1.29 -2.15 11.47
N ALA A 92 0.06 -1.80 11.07
CA ALA A 92 -0.65 -2.34 9.92
C ALA A 92 -1.04 -1.25 8.91
N VAL A 93 -0.22 -0.21 8.78
CA VAL A 93 -0.43 0.92 7.86
C VAL A 93 0.43 0.73 6.62
N HIS A 94 -0.18 0.84 5.44
CA HIS A 94 0.51 0.72 4.16
C HIS A 94 0.82 2.09 3.56
N GLY A 95 1.98 2.24 2.94
CA GLY A 95 2.43 3.46 2.26
C GLY A 95 2.70 4.64 3.19
N GLY A 96 3.29 5.68 2.60
CA GLY A 96 3.56 6.97 3.26
C GLY A 96 4.21 6.81 4.63
N ILE A 97 3.66 7.52 5.61
CA ILE A 97 4.22 7.60 6.97
C ILE A 97 4.34 6.24 7.69
N GLY A 98 3.56 5.23 7.26
CA GLY A 98 3.61 3.89 7.84
C GLY A 98 4.82 3.07 7.41
N GLU A 99 5.38 3.37 6.24
CA GLU A 99 6.47 2.59 5.61
C GLU A 99 7.75 3.40 5.38
N ASP A 100 7.70 4.73 5.42
CA ASP A 100 8.84 5.61 5.13
C ASP A 100 9.74 5.93 6.34
N GLY A 101 9.40 5.42 7.53
CA GLY A 101 10.13 5.65 8.77
C GLY A 101 9.56 6.79 9.63
N THR A 102 8.58 7.55 9.14
CA THR A 102 8.01 8.70 9.87
C THR A 102 7.26 8.25 11.13
N LEU A 103 6.34 7.28 11.00
CA LEU A 103 5.59 6.74 12.14
C LEU A 103 6.52 6.07 13.15
N GLN A 104 7.50 5.32 12.66
CA GLN A 104 8.52 4.68 13.48
C GLN A 104 9.31 5.72 14.29
N SER A 105 9.69 6.84 13.67
CA SER A 105 10.44 7.90 14.34
C SER A 105 9.64 8.52 15.48
N LEU A 106 8.33 8.70 15.29
CA LEU A 106 7.44 9.23 16.33
C LEU A 106 7.29 8.25 17.50
N LEU A 107 7.14 6.95 17.21
CA LEU A 107 7.05 5.91 18.22
C LEU A 107 8.37 5.75 19.01
N GLU A 108 9.52 5.77 18.33
CA GLU A 108 10.84 5.73 18.96
C GLU A 108 11.09 6.95 19.86
N ALA A 109 10.70 8.15 19.41
CA ALA A 109 10.81 9.38 20.20
C ALA A 109 10.01 9.31 21.51
N GLU A 110 8.82 8.70 21.46
CA GLU A 110 7.96 8.51 22.64
C GLU A 110 8.26 7.23 23.43
N ARG A 111 9.26 6.45 23.00
CA ARG A 111 9.66 5.16 23.57
C ARG A 111 8.50 4.14 23.60
N VAL A 112 7.64 4.17 22.59
CA VAL A 112 6.56 3.20 22.41
C VAL A 112 7.07 2.04 21.55
N PRO A 113 7.12 0.81 22.08
CA PRO A 113 7.58 -0.35 21.31
C PRO A 113 6.59 -0.67 20.18
N TYR A 114 7.10 -1.16 19.05
CA TYR A 114 6.27 -1.47 17.89
C TYR A 114 6.82 -2.63 17.04
N THR A 115 5.95 -3.21 16.20
CA THR A 115 6.32 -4.28 15.27
C THR A 115 6.82 -3.76 13.93
N GLY A 116 7.84 -4.41 13.37
CA GLY A 116 8.33 -4.14 12.02
C GLY A 116 9.70 -3.47 11.99
N PRO A 117 10.13 -2.96 10.82
CA PRO A 117 11.45 -2.36 10.66
C PRO A 117 11.66 -1.08 11.48
N GLY A 118 12.91 -0.85 11.89
CA GLY A 118 13.39 0.41 12.46
C GLY A 118 13.33 1.58 11.47
N VAL A 119 13.46 2.82 11.96
CA VAL A 119 13.42 4.05 11.15
C VAL A 119 14.34 3.99 9.92
N ILE A 120 15.61 3.62 10.11
CA ILE A 120 16.61 3.61 9.03
C ILE A 120 16.26 2.58 7.97
N SER A 121 15.83 1.39 8.38
CA SER A 121 15.45 0.31 7.47
C SER A 121 14.22 0.71 6.65
N SER A 122 13.17 1.24 7.31
CA SER A 122 11.96 1.74 6.64
C SER A 122 12.29 2.82 5.60
N LYS A 123 13.04 3.84 6.01
CA LYS A 123 13.45 4.95 5.12
C LYS A 123 14.28 4.46 3.93
N THR A 124 15.21 3.54 4.16
CA THR A 124 16.08 2.99 3.13
C THR A 124 15.29 2.15 2.14
N CYS A 125 14.39 1.28 2.62
CA CYS A 125 13.57 0.38 1.80
C CYS A 125 12.49 1.12 1.01
N MET A 126 11.99 2.25 1.51
CA MET A 126 11.00 3.07 0.79
C MET A 126 11.64 3.83 -0.38
N ASP A 127 12.91 4.24 -0.26
CA ASP A 127 13.67 4.88 -1.33
C ASP A 127 14.41 3.84 -2.19
N LYS A 128 13.92 3.62 -3.40
CA LYS A 128 14.47 2.62 -4.34
C LYS A 128 15.92 2.90 -4.75
N VAL A 129 16.33 4.17 -4.75
CA VAL A 129 17.71 4.56 -5.05
C VAL A 129 18.59 4.22 -3.86
N ALA A 130 18.17 4.61 -2.65
CA ALA A 130 18.90 4.30 -1.42
C ALA A 130 19.02 2.78 -1.19
N THR A 131 17.92 2.03 -1.38
CA THR A 131 17.93 0.57 -1.36
C THR A 131 18.96 0.01 -2.33
N SER A 132 19.00 0.52 -3.56
CA SER A 132 19.95 0.01 -4.56
C SER A 132 21.39 0.25 -4.15
N VAL A 133 21.70 1.44 -3.64
CA VAL A 133 23.03 1.79 -3.13
C VAL A 133 23.40 0.90 -1.94
N ALA A 134 22.47 0.69 -1.00
CA ALA A 134 22.69 -0.14 0.17
C ALA A 134 23.01 -1.59 -0.21
N LEU A 135 22.44 -2.12 -1.30
CA LEU A 135 22.68 -3.48 -1.78
C LEU A 135 23.95 -3.66 -2.61
N ASN A 136 24.62 -2.57 -3.05
CA ASN A 136 25.77 -2.66 -3.97
C ASN A 136 26.89 -3.60 -3.48
N HIS A 137 27.15 -3.61 -2.17
CA HIS A 137 28.18 -4.46 -1.57
C HIS A 137 27.85 -5.96 -1.61
N LEU A 138 26.60 -6.33 -1.87
CA LEU A 138 26.13 -7.72 -1.98
C LEU A 138 26.13 -8.24 -3.42
N ALA A 139 26.58 -7.43 -4.39
CA ALA A 139 26.63 -7.85 -5.79
C ALA A 139 27.53 -9.08 -6.00
N THR A 140 28.63 -9.18 -5.25
CA THR A 140 29.54 -10.35 -5.27
C THR A 140 28.89 -11.61 -4.73
N LEU A 141 27.82 -11.47 -3.94
CA LEU A 141 27.00 -12.56 -3.40
C LEU A 141 25.78 -12.87 -4.28
N GLY A 142 25.69 -12.26 -5.46
CA GLY A 142 24.60 -12.49 -6.42
C GLY A 142 23.34 -11.66 -6.17
N VAL A 143 23.35 -10.73 -5.20
CA VAL A 143 22.24 -9.78 -5.00
C VAL A 143 22.45 -8.58 -5.91
N LEU A 144 21.83 -8.64 -7.09
CA LEU A 144 21.99 -7.63 -8.13
C LEU A 144 20.82 -6.65 -8.14
N THR A 145 21.09 -5.42 -8.56
CA THR A 145 20.04 -4.42 -8.82
C THR A 145 20.06 -4.04 -10.30
N ILE A 146 18.88 -3.76 -10.87
CA ILE A 146 18.76 -3.39 -12.28
C ILE A 146 19.49 -2.07 -12.58
N ASN A 147 20.15 -1.99 -13.73
CA ASN A 147 20.72 -0.73 -14.23
C ASN A 147 19.61 0.33 -14.35
N LYS A 148 19.89 1.55 -13.89
CA LYS A 148 18.89 2.62 -13.77
C LYS A 148 19.56 3.97 -13.77
N ASP A 149 18.79 4.99 -14.12
CA ASP A 149 19.19 6.38 -14.00
C ASP A 149 18.20 7.15 -13.13
N VAL A 150 18.67 8.20 -12.45
CA VAL A 150 17.87 8.95 -11.46
C VAL A 150 17.76 10.39 -11.90
N TRP A 151 16.52 10.84 -12.05
CA TRP A 151 16.19 12.17 -12.52
C TRP A 151 15.28 12.88 -11.54
N ARG A 152 15.51 14.19 -11.33
CA ARG A 152 14.57 15.03 -10.60
C ARG A 152 13.41 15.39 -11.50
N LYS A 153 12.24 15.60 -10.91
CA LYS A 153 11.03 16.01 -11.64
C LYS A 153 11.28 17.30 -12.43
N GLU A 154 11.97 18.26 -11.81
CA GLU A 154 12.21 19.58 -12.36
C GLU A 154 13.11 19.52 -13.60
N ASP A 155 14.07 18.60 -13.62
CA ASP A 155 15.00 18.42 -14.74
C ASP A 155 14.29 17.74 -15.92
N LEU A 156 13.41 16.77 -15.65
CA LEU A 156 12.58 16.12 -16.67
C LEU A 156 11.64 17.09 -17.39
N ILE A 157 11.11 18.09 -16.68
CA ILE A 157 10.16 19.07 -17.25
C ILE A 157 10.89 20.13 -18.10
N LYS A 158 12.13 20.49 -17.74
CA LYS A 158 12.86 21.58 -18.39
C LYS A 158 13.61 21.16 -19.66
N MET A 159 13.99 19.89 -19.76
CA MET A 159 14.83 19.41 -20.86
C MET A 159 14.01 18.91 -22.05
N PRO A 160 14.55 18.98 -23.29
CA PRO A 160 13.86 18.45 -24.47
C PRO A 160 13.65 16.93 -24.39
N ILE A 161 12.41 16.47 -24.49
CA ILE A 161 12.02 15.04 -24.34
C ILE A 161 12.82 14.10 -25.25
N LEU A 162 13.06 14.48 -26.52
CA LEU A 162 13.84 13.66 -27.45
C LEU A 162 15.29 13.48 -27.00
N GLY A 163 15.89 14.53 -26.44
CA GLY A 163 17.24 14.48 -25.87
C GLY A 163 17.30 13.57 -24.66
N ILE A 164 16.34 13.70 -23.73
CA ILE A 164 16.23 12.82 -22.56
C ILE A 164 16.05 11.37 -22.99
N TRP A 165 15.15 11.09 -23.94
CA TRP A 165 14.89 9.74 -24.42
C TRP A 165 16.15 9.12 -25.00
N HIS A 166 16.85 9.82 -25.90
CA HIS A 166 18.08 9.34 -26.52
C HIS A 166 19.19 9.10 -25.50
N ASP A 167 19.38 10.01 -24.54
CA ASP A 167 20.37 9.85 -23.47
C ASP A 167 20.08 8.61 -22.62
N LEU A 168 18.83 8.45 -22.16
CA LEU A 168 18.41 7.32 -21.34
C LEU A 168 18.53 5.97 -22.07
N THR A 169 18.06 5.88 -23.32
CA THR A 169 18.11 4.62 -24.08
C THR A 169 19.53 4.22 -24.45
N SER A 170 20.39 5.20 -24.77
CA SER A 170 21.81 4.99 -25.02
C SER A 170 22.54 4.53 -23.76
N LYS A 171 22.39 5.27 -22.65
CA LYS A 171 23.04 4.99 -21.36
C LYS A 171 22.62 3.65 -20.75
N LEU A 172 21.33 3.31 -20.83
CA LEU A 172 20.78 2.07 -20.29
C LEU A 172 20.81 0.91 -21.29
N GLN A 173 21.21 1.16 -22.54
CA GLN A 173 21.29 0.19 -23.63
C GLN A 173 19.95 -0.57 -23.83
N CYS A 174 18.83 0.16 -23.84
CA CYS A 174 17.48 -0.40 -23.87
C CYS A 174 16.58 0.36 -24.85
N GLU A 175 15.71 -0.36 -25.56
CA GLU A 175 14.69 0.23 -26.45
C GLU A 175 13.42 0.69 -25.71
N THR A 176 13.16 0.13 -24.53
CA THR A 176 12.02 0.49 -23.68
C THR A 176 12.46 0.73 -22.25
N LEU A 177 11.82 1.67 -21.57
CA LEU A 177 12.19 2.10 -20.22
C LEU A 177 11.05 1.81 -19.24
N CYS A 178 11.38 1.43 -18.01
CA CYS A 178 10.44 1.39 -16.90
C CYS A 178 10.70 2.59 -15.99
N ILE A 179 9.74 3.52 -15.93
CA ILE A 179 9.82 4.72 -15.09
C ILE A 179 8.95 4.55 -13.84
N LYS A 180 9.46 5.01 -12.70
CA LYS A 180 8.75 4.97 -11.42
C LYS A 180 9.30 6.03 -10.45
N PRO A 181 8.48 6.56 -9.51
CA PRO A 181 8.98 7.39 -8.43
C PRO A 181 9.97 6.65 -7.53
N ALA A 182 10.97 7.36 -7.03
CA ALA A 182 11.97 6.79 -6.12
C ALA A 182 11.35 6.39 -4.77
N ARG A 183 10.52 7.25 -4.18
CA ARG A 183 10.01 7.18 -2.80
C ARG A 183 8.50 6.98 -2.68
N ASP A 184 7.90 6.19 -3.58
CA ASP A 184 6.45 5.90 -3.54
C ASP A 184 6.17 4.39 -3.66
N GLY A 185 5.09 3.95 -3.02
CA GLY A 185 4.58 2.58 -3.04
C GLY A 185 3.43 2.39 -4.04
N CYS A 186 2.71 1.27 -3.93
CA CYS A 186 1.39 1.08 -4.55
C CYS A 186 1.28 1.13 -6.10
N SER A 187 2.39 1.17 -6.85
CA SER A 187 2.42 1.15 -8.32
C SER A 187 1.62 2.27 -9.03
N THR A 188 1.27 3.36 -8.33
CA THR A 188 0.35 4.41 -8.80
C THR A 188 0.92 5.29 -9.93
N ARG A 189 2.24 5.24 -10.16
CA ARG A 189 2.95 6.04 -11.18
C ARG A 189 4.05 5.25 -11.89
N VAL A 190 3.91 3.93 -11.95
CA VAL A 190 4.84 3.08 -12.71
C VAL A 190 4.36 3.02 -14.15
N ALA A 191 5.25 3.26 -15.11
CA ALA A 191 4.95 3.12 -16.53
C ALA A 191 6.08 2.45 -17.29
N ARG A 192 5.71 1.69 -18.33
CA ARG A 192 6.64 1.28 -19.36
C ARG A 192 6.51 2.24 -20.53
N LEU A 193 7.62 2.86 -20.89
CA LEU A 193 7.75 3.78 -22.01
C LEU A 193 8.38 3.02 -23.17
N CYS A 194 7.76 3.08 -24.34
CA CYS A 194 8.23 2.41 -25.56
C CYS A 194 8.80 3.39 -26.59
N CYS A 195 8.59 4.69 -26.40
CA CYS A 195 9.13 5.73 -27.27
C CYS A 195 9.18 7.09 -26.55
N ALA A 196 9.80 8.08 -27.19
CA ALA A 196 9.85 9.45 -26.69
C ALA A 196 8.46 10.07 -26.46
N LYS A 197 7.44 9.68 -27.24
CA LYS A 197 6.07 10.19 -27.06
C LYS A 197 5.46 9.72 -25.74
N ASP A 198 5.75 8.49 -25.31
CA ASP A 198 5.32 8.00 -24.00
C ASP A 198 5.95 8.79 -22.85
N LEU A 199 7.24 9.13 -23.00
CA LEU A 199 7.95 9.96 -22.04
C LEU A 199 7.33 11.36 -21.95
N GLU A 200 6.95 11.97 -23.08
CA GLU A 200 6.25 13.26 -23.11
C GLU A 200 4.92 13.19 -22.33
N VAL A 201 4.12 12.15 -22.57
CA VAL A 201 2.85 11.93 -21.85
C VAL A 201 3.09 11.78 -20.34
N TYR A 202 4.11 11.01 -19.96
CA TYR A 202 4.46 10.82 -18.55
C TYR A 202 4.92 12.13 -17.89
N VAL A 203 5.80 12.90 -18.54
CA VAL A 203 6.29 14.19 -18.01
C VAL A 203 5.16 15.19 -17.90
N LYS A 204 4.25 15.26 -18.88
CA LYS A 204 3.06 16.10 -18.79
C LYS A 204 2.17 15.70 -17.60
N ALA A 205 1.94 14.41 -17.38
CA ALA A 205 1.19 13.94 -16.22
C ALA A 205 1.86 14.31 -14.88
N LEU A 206 3.19 14.36 -14.83
CA LEU A 206 3.92 14.84 -13.66
C LEU A 206 3.75 16.35 -13.46
N ASP A 207 3.82 17.13 -14.53
CA ASP A 207 3.67 18.59 -14.51
C ASP A 207 2.27 18.99 -14.03
N ASP A 208 1.25 18.35 -14.61
CA ASP A 208 -0.18 18.45 -14.23
C ASP A 208 -0.48 17.87 -12.82
N CYS A 209 0.54 17.34 -12.13
CA CYS A 209 0.45 16.76 -10.79
C CYS A 209 -0.60 15.65 -10.66
N LEU A 210 -0.85 14.90 -11.74
CA LEU A 210 -1.84 13.83 -11.76
C LEU A 210 -1.46 12.71 -10.79
N LEU A 211 -2.42 12.20 -10.02
CA LEU A 211 -2.18 11.09 -9.10
C LEU A 211 -1.91 9.75 -9.81
N ARG A 212 -2.39 9.60 -11.05
CA ARG A 212 -2.25 8.41 -11.89
C ARG A 212 -2.10 8.81 -13.34
N ILE A 213 -1.42 7.97 -14.10
CA ILE A 213 -1.34 8.11 -15.56
C ILE A 213 -2.69 7.66 -16.15
N PRO A 214 -3.34 8.48 -17.00
CA PRO A 214 -4.60 8.11 -17.63
C PRO A 214 -4.48 6.80 -18.42
N SER A 215 -5.51 5.96 -18.38
CA SER A 215 -5.55 4.73 -19.17
C SER A 215 -5.49 5.04 -20.67
N ASN A 216 -4.88 4.15 -21.45
CA ASN A 216 -4.74 4.27 -22.91
C ASN A 216 -4.02 5.54 -23.40
N SER A 217 -3.24 6.21 -22.53
CA SER A 217 -2.47 7.41 -22.88
C SER A 217 -1.08 7.11 -23.46
N LEU A 218 -0.57 5.88 -23.29
CA LEU A 218 0.74 5.44 -23.78
C LEU A 218 0.60 4.59 -25.06
N SER A 219 1.62 4.62 -25.90
CA SER A 219 1.70 4.03 -27.24
C SER A 219 1.43 2.51 -27.29
N LYS A 220 1.77 1.80 -26.21
CA LYS A 220 1.35 0.43 -25.97
C LYS A 220 0.60 0.39 -24.65
N ALA A 221 -0.61 -0.16 -24.67
CA ALA A 221 -1.38 -0.40 -23.47
C ALA A 221 -0.57 -1.31 -22.53
N TYR A 222 -0.04 -0.76 -21.45
CA TYR A 222 0.50 -1.57 -20.36
C TYR A 222 -0.67 -2.09 -19.54
N GLN A 223 -1.19 -3.27 -19.90
CA GLN A 223 -1.98 -4.08 -18.97
C GLN A 223 -1.04 -4.79 -17.99
N TRP A 224 -0.37 -4.05 -17.10
CA TRP A 224 -0.30 -4.61 -15.75
C TRP A 224 -1.74 -4.52 -15.28
N ARG A 225 -2.37 -5.64 -14.88
CA ARG A 225 -3.67 -5.60 -14.20
C ARG A 225 -3.48 -4.89 -12.85
N SER A 226 -3.20 -3.59 -12.86
CA SER A 226 -3.55 -2.72 -11.75
C SER A 226 -5.04 -2.92 -11.58
N CYS A 227 -5.50 -3.27 -10.38
CA CYS A 227 -6.90 -3.36 -10.00
C CYS A 227 -7.75 -2.43 -10.87
N ASN A 228 -8.46 -2.99 -11.85
CA ASN A 228 -9.55 -2.30 -12.52
C ASN A 228 -10.60 -2.08 -11.42
N ARG A 229 -10.47 -0.98 -10.68
CA ARG A 229 -11.62 -0.42 -9.98
C ARG A 229 -12.55 0.02 -11.11
N HIS A 230 -13.66 -0.67 -11.24
CA HIS A 230 -14.75 -0.27 -12.11
C HIS A 230 -15.05 1.23 -11.89
N PRO A 231 -15.09 2.07 -12.95
CA PRO A 231 -15.52 3.46 -12.85
C PRO A 231 -17.01 3.61 -12.47
N SER A 232 -17.78 2.52 -12.43
CA SER A 232 -19.24 2.54 -12.33
C SER A 232 -19.81 2.79 -10.91
N ARG A 233 -19.01 3.26 -9.95
CA ARG A 233 -19.50 3.58 -8.59
C ARG A 233 -19.43 5.04 -8.18
N TRP A 234 -19.01 5.94 -9.07
CA TRP A 234 -18.86 7.38 -8.80
C TRP A 234 -19.63 8.28 -9.78
N SER A 235 -20.63 7.75 -10.46
CA SER A 235 -21.51 8.52 -11.35
C SER A 235 -22.98 8.33 -10.97
N SER A 236 -23.35 8.73 -9.74
CA SER A 236 -24.74 9.02 -9.39
C SER A 236 -24.83 9.59 -7.97
N LEU A 237 -24.46 10.86 -7.78
CA LEU A 237 -24.91 11.65 -6.63
C LEU A 237 -24.83 13.15 -6.97
N SER A 238 -25.54 13.54 -8.03
CA SER A 238 -26.03 14.91 -8.22
C SER A 238 -27.03 14.97 -9.39
N SER A 239 -28.26 14.53 -9.15
CA SER A 239 -29.48 15.14 -9.71
C SER A 239 -30.70 14.28 -9.37
N GLN A 240 -31.53 14.81 -8.48
CA GLN A 240 -33.00 14.78 -8.53
C GLN A 240 -33.73 13.48 -8.90
N ASN A 241 -34.63 13.10 -7.97
CA ASN A 241 -35.87 12.35 -8.15
C ASN A 241 -35.80 10.82 -8.35
N GLY A 242 -36.52 10.12 -7.46
CA GLY A 242 -37.30 8.93 -7.83
C GLY A 242 -36.82 7.58 -7.33
N LEU A 243 -37.49 7.10 -6.27
CA LEU A 243 -37.92 5.71 -6.01
C LEU A 243 -37.00 4.51 -6.33
N LEU A 244 -36.61 3.81 -5.25
CA LEU A 244 -36.95 2.41 -4.95
C LEU A 244 -37.04 1.39 -6.12
N ARG A 245 -36.09 0.45 -6.18
CA ARG A 245 -36.14 -0.94 -5.64
C ARG A 245 -35.35 -1.94 -6.51
N LYS A 246 -34.58 -2.76 -5.79
CA LYS A 246 -33.80 -3.92 -6.24
C LYS A 246 -34.70 -5.07 -6.69
N THR A 247 -34.26 -5.78 -7.72
CA THR A 247 -34.02 -7.23 -7.67
C THR A 247 -32.55 -7.45 -7.95
#